data_AF-A0A2P8HEW6-F1
#
_entry.id   AF-A0A2P8HEW6-F1
#
_cell.length_a   1.000
_cell.length_b   1.000
_cell.length_c   1.000
_cell.angle_alpha   90.00
_cell.angle_beta   90.00
_cell.angle_gamma   90.00
#
_symmetry.space_group_name_H-M   'P 1'
#
loop_
_entity.id
_entity.type
_entity.pdbx_description
1 polymer ?
#
loop_
_entity_poly.entity_id
_entity_poly.type
_entity_poly.pdbx_seq_one_letter_code
_entity_poly.pdbx_strand_id
1 'polypeptide(L)'
;MIYQPQLELLEYLRANGFKTFICSGGTVELMRVISQKYYGIPPEQVIGTEFKYKYVDSTGINDIMRLSGLRTFNDKQEKPVNIQYHIGKRPILACGNEGGAGDVYMLRFSQGNKYPSLQLIVNHDDSAREFYYQETDNRSLGLARKYNWTIISMKDDWKTVFVK
;
A
#
# COMPACT_ATOMS: atom_id res chain seq x y z
N MET A 1 13.45 7.41 -2.52
CA MET A 1 14.00 6.20 -3.17
C MET A 1 12.82 5.38 -3.67
N ILE A 2 12.90 4.79 -4.86
CA ILE A 2 11.79 4.05 -5.49
C ILE A 2 12.31 2.66 -5.86
N TYR A 3 11.59 1.60 -5.49
CA TYR A 3 12.01 0.24 -5.77
C TYR A 3 11.75 -0.14 -7.23
N GLN A 4 12.81 -0.43 -7.97
CA GLN A 4 12.73 -0.78 -9.40
C GLN A 4 11.82 -2.01 -9.65
N PRO A 5 11.92 -3.12 -8.90
CA PRO A 5 11.09 -4.29 -9.15
C PRO A 5 9.59 -4.04 -8.90
N GLN A 6 9.25 -3.08 -8.03
CA GLN A 6 7.86 -2.71 -7.79
C GLN A 6 7.28 -1.89 -8.95
N LEU A 7 8.09 -1.06 -9.63
CA LEU A 7 7.65 -0.37 -10.84
C LEU A 7 7.39 -1.37 -11.97
N GLU A 8 8.29 -2.34 -12.15
CA GLU A 8 8.14 -3.42 -13.13
C GLU A 8 6.88 -4.25 -12.85
N LEU A 9 6.62 -4.60 -11.59
CA LEU A 9 5.40 -5.30 -11.18
C LEU A 9 4.15 -4.46 -11.51
N LEU A 10 4.14 -3.18 -11.16
CA LEU A 10 3.01 -2.29 -11.44
C LEU A 10 2.75 -2.15 -12.94
N GLU A 11 3.80 -2.03 -13.75
CA GLU A 11 3.69 -2.00 -15.21
C GLU A 11 3.14 -3.31 -15.78
N TYR A 12 3.71 -4.44 -15.36
CA TYR A 12 3.24 -5.77 -15.75
C TYR A 12 1.76 -5.98 -15.42
N LEU A 13 1.33 -5.62 -14.21
CA LEU A 13 -0.06 -5.74 -13.79
C LEU A 13 -0.99 -4.89 -14.65
N ARG A 14 -0.65 -3.62 -14.90
CA ARG A 14 -1.46 -2.74 -15.76
C ARG A 14 -1.52 -3.22 -17.20
N ALA A 15 -0.42 -3.71 -17.76
CA ALA A 15 -0.39 -4.30 -19.10
C ALA A 15 -1.31 -5.52 -19.22
N ASN A 16 -1.58 -6.21 -18.11
CA ASN A 16 -2.51 -7.35 -18.01
C ASN A 16 -3.90 -6.96 -17.49
N GLY A 17 -4.29 -5.68 -17.55
CA GLY A 17 -5.64 -5.21 -17.25
C GLY A 17 -5.98 -5.07 -15.76
N PHE A 18 -4.99 -5.19 -14.86
CA PHE A 18 -5.22 -4.90 -13.45
C PHE A 18 -5.37 -3.39 -13.21
N LYS A 19 -6.26 -3.04 -12.28
CA LYS A 19 -6.30 -1.70 -11.67
C LYS A 19 -5.42 -1.71 -10.42
N THR A 20 -4.39 -0.88 -10.40
CA THR A 20 -3.38 -0.84 -9.33
C THR A 20 -3.65 0.30 -8.36
N PHE A 21 -3.81 0.01 -7.07
CA PHE A 21 -4.07 1.00 -6.03
C PHE A 21 -2.90 1.11 -5.05
N ILE A 22 -2.70 2.29 -4.47
CA ILE A 22 -1.87 2.49 -3.26
C ILE A 22 -2.77 2.40 -2.03
N CYS A 23 -2.33 1.65 -1.01
CA CYS A 23 -2.96 1.62 0.31
C CYS A 23 -1.91 1.85 1.41
N SER A 24 -1.73 3.10 1.80
CA SER A 24 -0.62 3.55 2.66
C SER A 24 -1.10 4.08 4.01
N GLY A 25 -0.33 3.88 5.07
CA GLY A 25 -0.55 4.57 6.35
C GLY A 25 -0.22 6.06 6.29
N GLY A 26 0.54 6.49 5.27
CA GLY A 26 0.82 7.90 5.00
C GLY A 26 -0.43 8.68 4.62
N THR A 27 -0.37 10.01 4.74
CA THR A 27 -1.50 10.89 4.44
C THR A 27 -1.88 10.80 2.96
N VAL A 28 -3.18 10.71 2.68
CA VAL A 28 -3.68 10.53 1.30
C VAL A 28 -3.25 11.68 0.39
N GLU A 29 -3.15 12.90 0.92
CA GLU A 29 -2.79 14.09 0.15
C GLU A 29 -1.33 14.02 -0.30
N LEU A 30 -0.41 13.64 0.61
CA LEU A 30 1.00 13.48 0.24
C LEU A 30 1.17 12.37 -0.79
N MET A 31 0.50 11.24 -0.58
CA MET A 31 0.58 10.11 -1.50
C MET A 31 0.05 10.48 -2.88
N ARG A 32 -1.05 11.24 -2.98
CA ARG A 32 -1.62 11.72 -4.25
C ARG A 32 -0.68 12.65 -5.02
N VAL A 33 0.08 13.50 -4.35
CA VAL A 33 1.06 14.39 -5.00
C VAL A 33 2.15 13.58 -5.73
N ILE A 34 2.56 12.44 -5.18
CA ILE A 34 3.68 11.66 -5.70
C ILE A 34 3.26 10.44 -6.53
N SER A 35 2.02 9.96 -6.39
CA SER A 35 1.59 8.65 -6.89
C SER A 35 1.68 8.52 -8.41
N GLN A 36 1.20 9.54 -9.12
CA GLN A 36 1.17 9.52 -10.58
C GLN A 36 2.59 9.59 -11.16
N LYS A 37 3.41 10.50 -10.63
CA LYS A 37 4.77 10.74 -11.13
C LYS A 37 5.69 9.54 -10.89
N TYR A 38 5.60 8.89 -9.73
CA TYR A 38 6.55 7.85 -9.36
C TYR A 38 6.05 6.43 -9.60
N TYR A 39 4.74 6.18 -9.53
CA TYR A 39 4.19 4.83 -9.62
C TYR A 39 3.24 4.64 -10.81
N GLY A 40 2.92 5.72 -11.53
CA GLY A 40 1.90 5.69 -12.58
C GLY A 40 0.49 5.41 -12.04
N ILE A 41 0.25 5.67 -10.74
CA ILE A 41 -1.03 5.43 -10.08
C ILE A 41 -1.75 6.77 -9.92
N PRO A 42 -2.93 6.96 -10.54
CA PRO A 42 -3.61 8.24 -10.50
C PRO A 42 -4.20 8.53 -9.10
N PRO A 43 -4.41 9.81 -8.73
CA PRO A 43 -4.80 10.21 -7.38
C PRO A 43 -6.07 9.55 -6.82
N GLU A 44 -7.02 9.20 -7.67
CA GLU A 44 -8.26 8.49 -7.33
C GLU A 44 -8.03 7.00 -7.00
N GLN A 45 -6.86 6.45 -7.32
CA GLN A 45 -6.43 5.10 -6.97
C GLN A 45 -5.50 5.08 -5.73
N VAL A 46 -5.54 6.16 -4.93
CA VAL A 46 -4.75 6.29 -3.70
C VAL A 46 -5.67 6.25 -2.48
N ILE A 47 -5.37 5.32 -1.58
CA ILE A 47 -5.96 5.18 -0.25
C ILE A 47 -4.88 5.49 0.78
N GLY A 48 -5.17 6.42 1.67
CA GLY A 48 -4.24 6.90 2.69
C GLY A 48 -4.95 7.26 3.98
N THR A 49 -4.19 7.68 4.99
CA THR A 49 -4.74 8.34 6.17
C THR A 49 -5.42 9.64 5.74
N GLU A 50 -6.67 9.85 6.16
CA GLU A 50 -7.47 10.99 5.70
C GLU A 50 -7.85 11.92 6.85
N PHE A 51 -7.78 13.22 6.58
CA PHE A 51 -8.34 14.25 7.46
C PHE A 51 -9.80 14.53 7.12
N LYS A 52 -10.49 15.19 8.04
CA LYS A 52 -11.85 15.69 7.77
C LYS A 52 -11.79 16.87 6.80
N TYR A 53 -12.81 16.96 5.97
CA TYR A 53 -13.01 18.03 5.00
C TYR A 53 -14.39 18.65 5.16
N LYS A 54 -14.51 19.93 4.84
CA LYS A 54 -15.81 20.59 4.62
C LYS A 54 -15.81 21.29 3.28
N TYR A 55 -16.95 21.25 2.61
CA TYR A 55 -17.25 22.18 1.52
C TYR A 55 -17.56 23.56 2.11
N VAL A 56 -17.01 24.60 1.49
CA VAL A 56 -17.28 25.99 1.84
C VAL A 56 -17.84 26.69 0.61
N ASP A 57 -19.06 27.20 0.77
CA ASP A 57 -19.79 27.98 -0.21
C ASP A 57 -20.14 29.34 0.41
N SER A 58 -19.35 30.35 0.09
CA SER A 58 -19.57 31.72 0.54
C SER A 58 -19.07 32.71 -0.51
N THR A 59 -19.42 34.00 -0.40
CA THR A 59 -19.06 35.01 -1.39
C THR A 59 -17.55 35.02 -1.66
N GLY A 60 -17.15 34.61 -2.87
CA GLY A 60 -15.75 34.54 -3.30
C GLY A 60 -14.99 33.27 -2.92
N ILE A 61 -15.65 32.28 -2.29
CA ILE A 61 -15.06 31.00 -1.88
C ILE A 61 -15.99 29.86 -2.29
N ASN A 62 -15.50 28.99 -3.19
CA ASN A 62 -16.14 27.75 -3.60
C ASN A 62 -15.05 26.67 -3.58
N ASP A 63 -14.81 26.07 -2.40
CA ASP A 63 -13.64 25.22 -2.19
C ASP A 63 -13.85 24.17 -1.08
N ILE A 64 -12.91 23.24 -0.98
CA ILE A 64 -12.82 22.22 0.05
C ILE A 64 -11.75 22.64 1.07
N MET A 65 -12.16 22.84 2.33
CA MET A 65 -11.25 23.16 3.43
C MET A 65 -10.93 21.92 4.27
N ARG A 66 -9.64 21.68 4.51
CA ARG A 66 -9.15 20.69 5.47
C ARG A 66 -9.47 21.15 6.89
N LEU A 67 -10.07 20.27 7.67
CA LEU A 67 -10.36 20.48 9.09
C LEU A 67 -9.31 19.83 9.97
N SER A 68 -9.28 20.23 11.24
CA SER A 68 -8.60 19.46 12.27
C SER A 68 -9.33 18.13 12.50
N GLY A 69 -8.55 17.09 12.84
CA GLY A 69 -9.06 15.75 13.15
C GLY A 69 -9.01 14.78 11.97
N LEU A 70 -8.72 13.52 12.31
CA LEU A 70 -8.70 12.42 11.36
C LEU A 70 -10.13 11.96 11.06
N ARG A 71 -10.36 11.63 9.78
CA ARG A 71 -11.51 10.82 9.35
C ARG A 71 -11.19 9.34 9.55
N THR A 72 -10.01 8.90 9.10
CA THR A 72 -9.53 7.52 9.24
C THR A 72 -8.00 7.51 9.29
N PHE A 73 -7.44 6.59 10.07
CA PHE A 73 -6.01 6.31 10.12
C PHE A 73 -5.74 5.00 9.39
N ASN A 74 -5.21 5.05 8.17
CA ASN A 74 -5.19 3.93 7.24
C ASN A 74 -4.07 2.92 7.51
N ASP A 75 -4.07 2.32 8.69
CA ASP A 75 -3.08 1.34 9.11
C ASP A 75 -3.73 0.11 9.75
N LYS A 76 -3.03 -1.02 9.70
CA LYS A 76 -3.45 -2.30 10.29
C LYS A 76 -4.89 -2.67 9.89
N GLN A 77 -5.77 -2.90 10.86
CA GLN A 77 -7.17 -3.30 10.66
C GLN A 77 -7.98 -2.29 9.85
N GLU A 78 -7.55 -1.03 9.77
CA GLU A 78 -8.30 0.00 9.06
C GLU A 78 -8.02 -0.03 7.56
N LYS A 79 -6.89 -0.60 7.11
CA LYS A 79 -6.61 -0.79 5.67
C LYS A 79 -7.72 -1.54 4.93
N PRO A 80 -8.19 -2.72 5.38
CA PRO A 80 -9.31 -3.40 4.70
C PRO A 80 -10.63 -2.62 4.77
N VAL A 81 -10.87 -1.85 5.84
CA VAL A 81 -12.05 -0.98 5.96
C VAL A 81 -12.01 0.12 4.89
N ASN A 82 -10.88 0.80 4.73
CA ASN A 82 -10.72 1.82 3.70
C ASN A 82 -10.70 1.24 2.28
N ILE A 83 -10.14 0.05 2.07
CA ILE A 83 -10.29 -0.66 0.78
C ILE A 83 -11.78 -0.86 0.44
N GLN A 84 -12.61 -1.24 1.41
CA GLN A 84 -14.05 -1.37 1.19
C GLN A 84 -14.72 -0.03 0.89
N TYR A 85 -14.37 1.05 1.60
CA TYR A 85 -14.93 2.38 1.35
C TYR A 85 -14.56 2.94 -0.03
N HIS A 86 -13.31 2.77 -0.46
CA HIS A 86 -12.79 3.40 -1.67
C HIS A 86 -12.99 2.55 -2.93
N ILE A 87 -12.84 1.24 -2.83
CA ILE A 87 -12.86 0.34 -3.99
C ILE A 87 -14.18 -0.45 -4.05
N GLY A 88 -14.77 -0.77 -2.90
CA GLY A 88 -15.97 -1.61 -2.80
C GLY A 88 -15.73 -3.06 -3.26
N LYS A 89 -14.46 -3.47 -3.44
CA LYS A 89 -14.06 -4.79 -3.94
C LYS A 89 -12.90 -5.32 -3.13
N ARG A 90 -12.89 -6.64 -2.95
CA ARG A 90 -11.77 -7.36 -2.34
C ARG A 90 -10.66 -7.57 -3.38
N PRO A 91 -9.41 -7.13 -3.12
CA PRO A 91 -8.30 -7.34 -4.04
C PRO A 91 -7.99 -8.82 -4.26
N ILE A 92 -7.62 -9.19 -5.47
CA ILE A 92 -7.07 -10.53 -5.81
C ILE A 92 -5.54 -10.57 -5.69
N LEU A 93 -4.88 -9.42 -5.57
CA LEU A 93 -3.46 -9.31 -5.28
C LEU A 93 -3.28 -8.21 -4.24
N ALA A 94 -2.49 -8.48 -3.20
CA ALA A 94 -2.05 -7.48 -2.25
C ALA A 94 -0.57 -7.68 -1.92
N CYS A 95 0.18 -6.59 -1.88
CA CYS A 95 1.59 -6.57 -1.52
C CYS A 95 1.79 -5.61 -0.34
N GLY A 96 2.49 -6.08 0.69
CA GLY A 96 2.91 -5.27 1.83
C GLY A 96 4.37 -5.52 2.18
N ASN A 97 4.83 -5.01 3.31
CA ASN A 97 6.17 -5.25 3.82
C ASN A 97 6.18 -5.52 5.33
N GLU A 98 7.27 -6.09 5.81
CA GLU A 98 7.55 -6.12 7.25
C GLU A 98 7.90 -4.72 7.81
N GLY A 99 7.89 -4.56 9.13
CA GLY A 99 8.35 -3.33 9.81
C GLY A 99 7.34 -2.68 10.75
N GLY A 100 6.17 -3.29 10.96
CA GLY A 100 5.14 -2.80 11.88
C GLY A 100 3.82 -3.57 11.87
N ALA A 101 3.76 -4.72 11.19
CA ALA A 101 2.55 -5.50 10.95
C ALA A 101 1.37 -4.68 10.39
N GLY A 102 1.64 -3.54 9.74
CA GLY A 102 0.62 -2.64 9.20
C GLY A 102 -0.18 -3.25 8.05
N ASP A 103 0.47 -4.10 7.25
CA ASP A 103 -0.15 -4.69 6.05
C ASP A 103 -0.83 -6.03 6.28
N VAL A 104 -0.60 -6.68 7.42
CA VAL A 104 -1.04 -8.08 7.62
C VAL A 104 -2.56 -8.23 7.48
N TYR A 105 -3.33 -7.22 7.90
CA TYR A 105 -4.79 -7.24 7.79
C TYR A 105 -5.28 -6.99 6.36
N MET A 106 -4.58 -6.16 5.59
CA MET A 106 -4.84 -6.01 4.15
C MET A 106 -4.57 -7.32 3.41
N LEU A 107 -3.45 -7.99 3.71
CA LEU A 107 -3.11 -9.29 3.13
C LEU A 107 -4.14 -10.36 3.50
N ARG A 108 -4.53 -10.46 4.78
CA ARG A 108 -5.61 -11.36 5.23
C ARG A 108 -6.94 -11.07 4.56
N PHE A 109 -7.28 -9.79 4.39
CA PHE A 109 -8.48 -9.40 3.67
C PHE A 109 -8.41 -9.79 2.20
N SER A 110 -7.30 -9.56 1.49
CA SER A 110 -7.15 -10.04 0.12
C SER A 110 -7.25 -11.57 0.03
N GLN A 111 -6.66 -12.30 0.97
CA GLN A 111 -6.68 -13.78 0.97
C GLN A 111 -8.09 -14.38 1.15
N GLY A 112 -8.99 -13.67 1.83
CA GLY A 112 -10.39 -14.11 1.98
C GLY A 112 -11.24 -13.94 0.70
N ASN A 113 -10.62 -13.81 -0.47
CA ASN A 113 -11.32 -13.70 -1.74
C ASN A 113 -11.91 -15.06 -2.15
N LYS A 114 -13.08 -15.02 -2.80
CA LYS A 114 -13.71 -16.21 -3.37
C LYS A 114 -12.98 -16.71 -4.64
N TYR A 115 -12.19 -15.84 -5.26
CA TYR A 115 -11.34 -16.17 -6.40
C TYR A 115 -9.91 -16.46 -5.92
N PRO A 116 -9.09 -17.16 -6.74
CA PRO A 116 -7.66 -17.26 -6.50
C PRO A 116 -7.06 -15.87 -6.25
N SER A 117 -6.22 -15.78 -5.22
CA SER A 117 -5.58 -14.52 -4.84
C SER A 117 -4.12 -14.73 -4.45
N LEU A 118 -3.33 -13.67 -4.56
CA LEU A 118 -1.90 -13.66 -4.28
C LEU A 118 -1.59 -12.62 -3.20
N GLN A 119 -0.89 -13.05 -2.15
CA GLN A 119 -0.42 -12.19 -1.08
C GLN A 119 1.10 -12.20 -1.08
N LEU A 120 1.69 -11.02 -1.18
CA LEU A 120 3.12 -10.79 -1.22
C LEU A 120 3.55 -9.99 0.00
N ILE A 121 4.69 -10.36 0.60
CA ILE A 121 5.34 -9.56 1.63
C ILE A 121 6.81 -9.34 1.29
N VAL A 122 7.25 -8.08 1.30
CA VAL A 122 8.65 -7.72 1.11
C VAL A 122 9.38 -7.87 2.44
N ASN A 123 10.45 -8.67 2.42
CA ASN A 123 11.41 -8.88 3.50
C ASN A 123 12.61 -7.96 3.26
N HIS A 124 12.86 -7.03 4.19
CA HIS A 124 13.92 -6.01 4.07
C HIS A 124 15.26 -6.58 4.59
N ASP A 125 15.70 -7.68 3.98
CA ASP A 125 16.83 -8.51 4.40
C ASP A 125 18.18 -8.14 3.74
N ASP A 126 18.26 -6.97 3.10
CA ASP A 126 19.44 -6.52 2.38
C ASP A 126 20.03 -5.22 2.93
N SER A 127 20.85 -5.34 3.98
CA SER A 127 21.57 -4.21 4.58
C SER A 127 22.66 -3.60 3.68
N ALA A 128 23.06 -4.28 2.61
CA ALA A 128 24.15 -3.84 1.74
C ALA A 128 23.65 -2.87 0.66
N ARG A 129 22.44 -3.11 0.15
CA ARG A 129 21.83 -2.32 -0.92
C ARG A 129 20.67 -1.44 -0.43
N GLU A 130 20.15 -1.69 0.77
CA GLU A 130 19.05 -0.94 1.38
C GLU A 130 19.18 -0.82 2.90
N PHE A 131 18.23 -0.15 3.55
CA PHE A 131 18.13 -0.13 5.00
C PHE A 131 17.63 -1.48 5.52
N TYR A 132 18.40 -2.09 6.42
CA TYR A 132 17.94 -3.27 7.14
C TYR A 132 17.09 -2.86 8.34
N TYR A 133 15.82 -3.26 8.32
CA TYR A 133 14.96 -3.17 9.50
C TYR A 133 14.07 -4.42 9.56
N GLN A 134 14.11 -5.08 10.70
CA GLN A 134 13.36 -6.30 10.98
C GLN A 134 12.51 -6.07 12.22
N GLU A 135 11.29 -6.61 12.23
CA GLU A 135 10.46 -6.63 13.43
C GLU A 135 11.11 -7.51 14.49
N THR A 136 11.24 -7.02 15.72
CA THR A 136 11.86 -7.78 16.82
C THR A 136 11.13 -9.10 17.11
N ASP A 137 9.83 -9.15 16.87
CA ASP A 137 8.98 -10.33 17.03
C ASP A 137 8.74 -11.10 15.72
N ASN A 138 9.31 -10.66 14.60
CA ASN A 138 9.13 -11.27 13.26
C ASN A 138 7.66 -11.45 12.86
N ARG A 139 6.75 -10.63 13.38
CA ARG A 139 5.30 -10.89 13.29
C ARG A 139 4.80 -10.99 11.86
N SER A 140 5.21 -10.08 10.98
CA SER A 140 4.82 -10.01 9.58
C SER A 140 5.26 -11.26 8.81
N LEU A 141 6.54 -11.63 8.91
CA LEU A 141 7.09 -12.83 8.27
C LEU A 141 6.54 -14.13 8.88
N GLY A 142 6.31 -14.14 10.20
CA GLY A 142 5.68 -15.26 10.90
C GLY A 142 4.25 -15.51 10.42
N LEU A 143 3.46 -14.44 10.24
CA LEU A 143 2.11 -14.52 9.68
C LEU A 143 2.13 -14.92 8.20
N ALA A 144 3.11 -14.44 7.42
CA ALA A 144 3.30 -14.87 6.04
C ALA A 144 3.50 -16.38 5.93
N ARG A 145 4.39 -16.97 6.74
CA ARG A 145 4.57 -18.43 6.80
C ARG A 145 3.30 -19.14 7.25
N LYS A 146 2.67 -18.67 8.34
CA LYS A 146 1.44 -19.26 8.89
C LYS A 146 0.30 -19.31 7.88
N TYR A 147 0.16 -18.28 7.06
CA TYR A 147 -0.92 -18.14 6.09
C TYR A 147 -0.48 -18.43 4.64
N ASN A 148 0.71 -18.98 4.45
CA ASN A 148 1.27 -19.35 3.15
C ASN A 148 1.27 -18.20 2.12
N TRP A 149 1.66 -17.00 2.55
CA TRP A 149 1.93 -15.86 1.67
C TRP A 149 3.34 -15.96 1.09
N THR A 150 3.53 -15.40 -0.10
CA THR A 150 4.84 -15.34 -0.74
C THR A 150 5.69 -14.28 -0.05
N ILE A 151 6.85 -14.68 0.46
CA ILE A 151 7.87 -13.78 1.00
C ILE A 151 8.84 -13.48 -0.13
N ILE A 152 9.07 -12.19 -0.38
CA ILE A 152 10.03 -11.67 -1.36
C ILE A 152 11.26 -11.22 -0.58
N SER A 153 12.39 -11.90 -0.76
CA SER A 153 13.68 -11.48 -0.23
C SER A 153 14.24 -10.37 -1.10
N MET A 154 14.44 -9.17 -0.53
CA MET A 154 15.12 -8.10 -1.27
C MET A 154 16.54 -8.52 -1.65
N LYS A 155 17.21 -9.26 -0.77
CA LYS A 155 18.57 -9.75 -0.98
C LYS A 155 18.65 -10.73 -2.14
N ASP A 156 17.82 -11.77 -2.11
CA ASP A 156 17.98 -12.92 -3.01
C ASP A 156 17.13 -12.80 -4.28
N ASP A 157 15.98 -12.11 -4.24
CA ASP A 157 15.03 -12.06 -5.36
C ASP A 157 15.17 -10.79 -6.21
N TRP A 158 15.69 -9.69 -5.65
CA TRP A 158 15.82 -8.42 -6.39
C TRP A 158 17.23 -8.25 -6.95
N LYS A 159 17.34 -8.25 -8.27
CA LYS A 159 18.61 -7.95 -8.97
C LYS A 159 19.07 -6.52 -8.76
N THR A 160 18.13 -5.57 -8.79
CA THR A 160 18.36 -4.14 -8.55
C THR A 160 17.33 -3.65 -7.54
N VAL A 161 17.76 -2.89 -6.53
CA VAL A 161 16.84 -2.37 -5.50
C VAL A 161 16.18 -1.08 -5.98
N PHE A 162 16.95 -0.06 -6.31
CA PHE A 162 16.43 1.26 -6.66
C PHE A 162 16.44 1.54 -8.15
N VAL A 163 15.50 2.40 -8.60
CA VAL A 163 15.60 3.05 -9.91
C VAL A 163 16.96 3.74 -10.04
N LYS A 164 17.54 3.71 -11.25
CA LYS A 164 18.76 4.47 -11.56
C LYS A 164 18.47 5.94 -11.73
#